data_AF-A0A962QJR4-F1
#
_entry.id   AF-A0A962QJR4-F1
#
_cell.length_a   1.000
_cell.length_b   1.000
_cell.length_c   1.000
_cell.angle_alpha   90.00
_cell.angle_beta   90.00
_cell.angle_gamma   90.00
#
_symmetry.space_group_name_H-M   'P 1'
#
loop_
_entity.id
_entity.type
_entity.pdbx_description
1 polymer ?
#
loop_
_entity_poly.entity_id
_entity_poly.type
_entity_poly.pdbx_seq_one_letter_code
_entity_poly.pdbx_strand_id
1 'polypeptide(L)'
;VQSITSNTADKFIICHGTNTLIETAQYLAAHFLIKDTDKTIILTGAIIPLKQFILSDGGFNLGYAVGQSYNLSSGVHICMHGKIFLPQNVTKNRAEARFEEL
;
A
#
# COMPACT_ATOMS: atom_id res chain seq x y z
N VAL A 1 -7.75 11.48 0.88
CA VAL A 1 -6.76 12.59 0.82
C VAL A 1 -6.84 13.49 2.05
N GLN A 2 -7.98 14.13 2.29
CA GLN A 2 -8.16 15.05 3.43
C GLN A 2 -7.73 14.46 4.78
N SER A 3 -8.13 13.21 5.09
CA SER A 3 -7.78 12.54 6.35
C SER A 3 -6.28 12.33 6.57
N ILE A 4 -5.48 12.33 5.51
CA ILE A 4 -4.02 12.20 5.60
C ILE A 4 -3.40 13.60 5.75
N THR A 5 -3.86 14.59 4.97
CA THR A 5 -3.31 15.96 5.00
C THR A 5 -3.65 16.70 6.29
N SER A 6 -4.84 16.47 6.85
CA SER A 6 -5.29 17.13 8.08
C SER A 6 -4.77 16.46 9.35
N ASN A 7 -3.95 15.42 9.22
CA ASN A 7 -3.47 14.61 10.33
C ASN A 7 -1.99 14.89 10.57
N THR A 8 -1.61 15.01 11.83
CA THR A 8 -0.23 15.29 12.27
C THR A 8 0.67 14.07 12.22
N ALA A 9 0.14 12.87 11.99
CA ALA A 9 0.94 11.68 11.76
C ALA A 9 1.73 11.80 10.45
N ASP A 10 2.91 11.20 10.42
CA ASP A 10 3.78 11.17 9.23
C ASP A 10 3.76 9.82 8.52
N LYS A 11 3.09 8.82 9.09
CA LYS A 11 3.06 7.44 8.59
C LYS A 11 1.62 6.96 8.52
N PHE A 12 1.22 6.52 7.34
CA PHE A 12 -0.13 6.05 7.07
C PHE A 12 -0.08 4.69 6.41
N ILE A 13 -0.81 3.74 6.98
CA ILE A 13 -1.04 2.43 6.36
C ILE A 13 -2.50 2.37 5.98
N ILE A 14 -2.77 2.14 4.69
CA ILE A 14 -4.11 2.13 4.11
C ILE A 14 -4.41 0.72 3.63
N CYS A 15 -5.30 0.03 4.34
CA CYS A 15 -5.88 -1.22 3.87
C CYS A 15 -6.87 -0.93 2.73
N HIS A 16 -6.66 -1.56 1.58
CA HIS A 16 -7.44 -1.29 0.37
C HIS A 16 -7.73 -2.58 -0.39
N GLY A 17 -8.85 -2.61 -1.12
CA GLY A 17 -9.18 -3.72 -2.02
C GLY A 17 -8.17 -3.82 -3.17
N THR A 18 -7.72 -5.03 -3.50
CA THR A 18 -6.65 -5.24 -4.49
C THR A 18 -7.06 -4.98 -5.95
N ASN A 19 -8.33 -4.67 -6.23
CA ASN A 19 -8.79 -4.43 -7.59
C ASN A 19 -8.36 -3.08 -8.14
N THR A 20 -8.37 -2.05 -7.29
CA THR A 20 -8.01 -0.67 -7.66
C THR A 20 -6.87 -0.10 -6.81
N LEU A 21 -6.10 -0.98 -6.15
CA LEU A 21 -5.06 -0.58 -5.21
C LEU A 21 -3.96 0.23 -5.90
N ILE A 22 -3.56 -0.17 -7.11
CA ILE A 22 -2.51 0.50 -7.89
C ILE A 22 -2.98 1.88 -8.33
N GLU A 23 -4.21 1.99 -8.84
CA GLU A 23 -4.83 3.25 -9.27
C GLU A 23 -4.93 4.23 -8.11
N THR A 24 -5.36 3.77 -6.92
CA THR A 24 -5.39 4.61 -5.72
C THR A 24 -3.99 5.06 -5.31
N ALA A 25 -2.99 4.18 -5.37
CA ALA A 25 -1.60 4.53 -5.05
C ALA A 25 -1.04 5.58 -6.02
N GLN A 26 -1.30 5.43 -7.31
CA GLN A 26 -0.90 6.40 -8.35
C GLN A 26 -1.60 7.74 -8.15
N TYR A 27 -2.90 7.73 -7.88
CA TYR A 27 -3.66 8.93 -7.57
C TYR A 27 -3.08 9.67 -6.36
N LEU A 28 -2.77 8.95 -5.27
CA LEU A 28 -2.13 9.53 -4.10
C LEU A 28 -0.74 10.08 -4.45
N ALA A 29 0.12 9.32 -5.14
CA ALA A 29 1.44 9.81 -5.54
C ALA A 29 1.36 11.13 -6.33
N ALA A 30 0.44 11.22 -7.28
CA ALA A 30 0.26 12.43 -8.09
C ALA A 30 -0.29 13.63 -7.31
N HIS A 31 -1.12 13.43 -6.28
CA HIS A 31 -1.82 14.52 -5.58
C HIS A 31 -1.25 14.85 -4.20
N PHE A 32 -0.47 13.95 -3.58
CA PHE A 32 0.10 14.11 -2.24
C PHE A 32 1.53 14.64 -2.25
N LEU A 33 2.36 14.14 -3.16
CA LEU A 33 3.77 14.57 -3.27
C LEU A 33 3.92 16.07 -3.56
N ILE A 34 2.86 16.72 -4.06
CA ILE A 34 2.85 18.16 -4.37
C ILE A 34 2.63 19.01 -3.10
N LYS A 35 2.05 18.47 -2.02
CA LYS A 35 1.59 19.26 -0.86
C LYS A 35 2.29 18.94 0.45
N ASP A 36 2.67 17.69 0.68
CA ASP A 36 3.21 17.22 1.96
C ASP A 36 4.27 16.14 1.67
N THR A 37 5.50 16.59 1.41
CA THR A 37 6.61 15.72 0.98
C THR A 37 7.18 14.85 2.09
N ASP A 38 6.76 15.05 3.34
CA ASP A 38 7.38 14.42 4.51
C ASP A 38 6.58 13.19 5.00
N LYS A 39 5.41 12.93 4.40
CA LYS A 39 4.55 11.82 4.80
C LYS A 39 4.88 10.54 4.03
N THR A 40 4.91 9.43 4.75
CA THR A 40 5.05 8.07 4.21
C THR A 40 3.68 7.40 4.19
N ILE A 41 3.23 7.00 3.01
CA ILE A 41 1.92 6.37 2.79
C ILE A 41 2.15 4.99 2.20
N ILE A 42 1.66 3.96 2.87
CA ILE A 42 1.76 2.56 2.44
C ILE A 42 0.37 2.03 2.18
N LEU A 43 0.10 1.59 0.95
CA LEU A 43 -1.10 0.84 0.62
C LEU A 43 -0.81 -0.65 0.75
N THR A 44 -1.74 -1.38 1.37
CA THR A 44 -1.68 -2.83 1.50
C THR A 44 -3.07 -3.42 1.35
N GLY A 45 -3.15 -4.73 1.21
CA GLY A 45 -4.39 -5.44 1.00
C GLY A 45 -4.20 -6.94 1.15
N ALA A 46 -5.19 -7.68 0.68
CA ALA A 46 -5.15 -9.13 0.66
C ALA A 46 -5.78 -9.65 -0.63
N ILE A 47 -5.21 -10.71 -1.18
CA ILE A 47 -5.83 -11.50 -2.24
C ILE A 47 -6.96 -12.33 -1.64
N ILE A 48 -6.73 -12.93 -0.48
CA ILE A 48 -7.71 -13.70 0.28
C ILE A 48 -8.16 -12.85 1.47
N PRO A 49 -9.45 -12.48 1.59
CA PRO A 49 -9.93 -11.69 2.71
C PRO A 49 -9.59 -12.32 4.07
N LEU A 50 -9.12 -11.49 5.01
CA LEU A 50 -8.83 -11.92 6.36
C LEU A 50 -10.15 -12.20 7.11
N LYS A 51 -10.58 -13.46 7.12
CA LYS A 51 -11.82 -13.92 7.77
C LYS A 51 -11.61 -15.24 8.50
N GLN A 52 -11.95 -15.27 9.79
CA GLN A 52 -12.01 -16.47 10.63
C GLN A 52 -10.76 -17.38 10.48
N PHE A 53 -10.97 -18.62 10.04
CA PHE A 53 -9.96 -19.69 9.93
C PHE A 53 -9.38 -19.85 8.52
N ILE A 54 -9.62 -18.89 7.62
CA ILE A 54 -9.07 -18.95 6.27
C ILE A 54 -7.61 -18.51 6.30
N LEU A 55 -6.74 -19.32 5.70
CA LEU A 55 -5.35 -18.92 5.47
C LEU A 55 -5.35 -17.74 4.49
N SER A 56 -5.11 -16.55 5.03
CA SER A 56 -5.15 -15.28 4.31
C SER A 56 -3.77 -14.63 4.30
N ASP A 57 -3.41 -14.05 3.17
CA ASP A 57 -2.21 -13.22 3.01
C ASP A 57 -2.35 -11.86 3.73
N GLY A 58 -3.56 -11.47 4.15
CA GLY A 58 -3.84 -10.17 4.74
C GLY A 58 -3.12 -9.90 6.06
N GLY A 59 -3.01 -10.90 6.94
CA GLY A 59 -2.28 -10.76 8.20
C GLY A 59 -0.79 -10.49 7.97
N PHE A 60 -0.19 -11.24 7.05
CA PHE A 60 1.21 -11.08 6.67
C PHE A 60 1.46 -9.73 5.96
N ASN A 61 0.64 -9.38 4.97
CA ASN A 61 0.81 -8.13 4.22
C ASN A 61 0.68 -6.90 5.13
N LEU A 62 -0.27 -6.90 6.07
CA LEU A 62 -0.42 -5.82 7.04
C LEU A 62 0.77 -5.74 7.98
N GLY A 63 1.22 -6.87 8.55
CA GLY A 63 2.40 -6.92 9.41
C GLY A 63 3.66 -6.44 8.70
N TYR A 64 3.84 -6.83 7.44
CA TYR A 64 4.92 -6.38 6.58
C TYR A 64 4.86 -4.86 6.33
N ALA A 65 3.68 -4.31 6.02
CA ALA A 65 3.49 -2.87 5.85
C ALA A 65 3.82 -2.08 7.13
N VAL A 66 3.43 -2.59 8.30
CA VAL A 66 3.79 -1.99 9.60
C VAL A 66 5.31 -2.00 9.80
N GLY A 67 5.97 -3.14 9.54
CA GLY A 67 7.42 -3.27 9.65
C GLY A 67 8.17 -2.29 8.73
N GLN A 68 7.71 -2.13 7.49
CA GLN A 68 8.36 -1.25 6.53
C GLN A 68 8.07 0.24 6.74
N SER A 69 7.05 0.61 7.52
CA SER A 69 6.72 2.01 7.81
C SER A 69 7.83 2.80 8.50
N TYR A 70 8.81 2.13 9.13
CA TYR A 70 9.98 2.77 9.73
C TYR A 70 11.18 2.88 8.81
N ASN A 71 11.21 2.09 7.72
CA ASN A 71 12.37 1.99 6.84
C ASN A 71 12.15 2.71 5.50
N LEU A 72 10.91 3.03 5.16
CA LEU A 72 10.57 3.72 3.92
C LEU A 72 10.74 5.22 4.05
N SER A 73 11.30 5.82 2.99
CA SER A 73 11.30 7.27 2.81
C SER A 73 9.87 7.77 2.57
N SER A 74 9.70 9.08 2.75
CA SER A 74 8.45 9.74 2.40
C SER A 74 8.05 9.47 0.94
N GLY A 75 6.74 9.51 0.72
CA GLY A 75 6.11 9.14 -0.54
C GLY A 75 5.10 7.99 -0.41
N VAL A 76 4.61 7.52 -1.56
CA VAL A 76 3.56 6.51 -1.65
C VAL A 76 4.16 5.18 -2.10
N HIS A 77 3.86 4.13 -1.36
CA HIS A 77 4.39 2.78 -1.55
C HIS A 77 3.26 1.75 -1.49
N ILE A 78 3.49 0.59 -2.08
CA ILE A 78 2.59 -0.57 -1.97
C ILE A 78 3.35 -1.71 -1.29
N CYS A 79 2.77 -2.33 -0.27
CA CYS A 79 3.32 -3.48 0.44
C CYS A 79 2.41 -4.70 0.24
N MET A 80 2.85 -5.65 -0.57
CA MET A 80 2.13 -6.90 -0.90
C MET A 80 3.14 -8.02 -1.13
N HIS A 81 2.84 -9.25 -0.69
CA HIS A 81 3.67 -10.44 -0.93
C HIS A 81 5.13 -10.30 -0.44
N GLY A 82 5.34 -9.57 0.66
CA GLY A 82 6.67 -9.37 1.26
C GLY A 82 7.60 -8.50 0.42
N LYS A 83 7.04 -7.72 -0.52
CA LYS A 83 7.76 -6.78 -1.37
C LYS A 83 7.17 -5.38 -1.25
N ILE A 84 8.01 -4.39 -1.54
CA ILE A 84 7.64 -2.99 -1.70
C ILE A 84 7.59 -2.69 -3.18
N PHE A 85 6.53 -2.03 -3.63
CA PHE A 85 6.41 -1.57 -5.00
C PHE A 85 6.18 -0.05 -5.05
N LEU A 86 6.72 0.57 -6.09
CA LEU A 86 6.43 1.96 -6.43
C LEU A 86 5.14 2.02 -7.27
N PRO A 87 4.28 3.04 -7.10
CA PRO A 87 3.02 3.14 -7.83
C PRO A 87 3.16 3.11 -9.36
N GLN A 88 4.30 3.59 -9.89
CA GLN A 88 4.62 3.59 -11.32
C GLN A 88 5.32 2.31 -11.81
N ASN A 89 5.75 1.42 -10.92
CA ASN A 89 6.46 0.19 -11.24
C ASN A 89 5.81 -1.03 -10.56
N VAL A 90 4.54 -1.27 -10.92
CA VAL A 90 3.78 -2.39 -10.38
C VAL A 90 2.63 -2.78 -11.31
N THR A 91 2.34 -4.07 -11.38
CA THR A 91 1.13 -4.62 -12.00
C THR A 91 0.54 -5.73 -11.13
N LYS A 92 -0.77 -5.96 -11.31
CA LYS A 92 -1.46 -7.11 -10.71
C LYS A 92 -1.58 -8.22 -11.73
N ASN A 93 -0.79 -9.27 -11.54
CA ASN A 93 -0.94 -10.50 -12.28
C ASN A 93 -2.19 -11.23 -11.78
N ARG A 94 -3.25 -11.20 -12.58
CA ARG A 94 -4.54 -11.80 -12.23
C ARG A 94 -4.54 -13.31 -12.36
N ALA A 95 -3.72 -13.86 -13.26
CA ALA A 95 -3.60 -15.31 -13.43
C ALA A 95 -2.91 -15.95 -12.23
N GLU A 96 -1.83 -15.32 -11.75
CA GLU A 96 -1.04 -15.77 -10.60
C GLU A 96 -1.52 -15.19 -9.26
N ALA A 97 -2.60 -14.41 -9.28
CA ALA A 97 -3.17 -13.71 -8.12
C ALA A 97 -2.13 -12.98 -7.27
N ARG A 98 -1.18 -12.27 -7.90
CA ARG A 98 -0.06 -11.60 -7.20
C ARG A 98 0.25 -10.22 -7.75
N PHE A 99 1.06 -9.48 -7.01
CA PHE A 99 1.64 -8.21 -7.46
C PHE A 99 3.09 -8.46 -7.90
N GLU A 100 3.49 -7.83 -8.99
CA GLU A 100 4.84 -7.92 -9.55
C GLU A 100 5.26 -6.57 -10.14
N GLU A 101 6.57 -6.39 -10.34
CA GLU A 101 7.12 -5.22 -11.03
C GLU A 101 6.73 -5.26 -12.52
N LEU A 102 6.68 -4.09 -13.17
CA LEU A 102 6.39 -3.99 -14.60
C LEU A 102 7.54 -4.50 -15.46
#